data_AF-A0A846D409-F1
#
_entry.id   AF-A0A846D409-F1
#
_cell.length_a   1.000
_cell.length_b   1.000
_cell.length_c   1.000
_cell.angle_alpha   90.00
_cell.angle_beta   90.00
_cell.angle_gamma   90.00
#
_symmetry.space_group_name_H-M   'P 1'
#
loop_
_entity.id
_entity.type
_entity.pdbx_description
1 polymer ?
#
loop_
_entity_poly.entity_id
_entity_poly.type
_entity_poly.pdbx_seq_one_letter_code
_entity_poly.pdbx_strand_id
1 'polypeptide(L)'
;QGLIDEVIVQIYRKTSQEVINTLKSSGLQEASYYVPVAVGIYSGEFYRPKPINELNKQIKITENYGYGYSLFCWESTYSPFRKVKPEHKEAFVKTYLGTKKLFFNLIRFLELLV
;
A
#
# COMPACT_ATOMS: atom_id res chain seq x y z
N GLN A 1 -16.00 15.98 19.62
CA GLN A 1 -14.56 15.66 19.48
C GLN A 1 -14.23 14.56 20.48
N GLY A 2 -13.27 13.67 20.15
CA GLY A 2 -12.83 12.61 21.07
C GLY A 2 -13.51 11.24 20.94
N LEU A 3 -14.23 10.99 19.83
CA LEU A 3 -14.77 9.65 19.51
C LEU A 3 -13.99 8.92 18.42
N ILE A 4 -13.12 9.63 17.71
CA ILE A 4 -12.35 9.14 16.57
C ILE A 4 -10.89 9.54 16.80
N ASP A 5 -9.99 8.56 16.83
CA ASP A 5 -8.56 8.76 17.04
C ASP A 5 -7.80 9.05 15.73
N GLU A 6 -8.28 8.51 14.61
CA GLU A 6 -7.67 8.68 13.28
C GLU A 6 -8.69 8.43 12.17
N VAL A 7 -8.52 9.12 11.04
CA VAL A 7 -9.19 8.81 9.78
C VAL A 7 -8.18 8.34 8.74
N ILE A 8 -8.37 7.13 8.23
CA ILE A 8 -7.55 6.58 7.13
C ILE A 8 -8.35 6.59 5.83
N VAL A 9 -7.93 7.39 4.85
CA VAL A 9 -8.57 7.42 3.53
C VAL A 9 -7.81 6.53 2.55
N GLN A 10 -8.45 5.45 2.13
CA GLN A 10 -7.89 4.52 1.15
C GLN A 10 -7.98 5.08 -0.26
N ILE A 11 -6.84 5.21 -0.92
CA ILE A 11 -6.76 5.64 -2.33
C ILE A 11 -6.20 4.53 -3.21
N TYR A 12 -6.93 4.25 -4.29
CA TYR A 12 -6.62 3.19 -5.25
C TYR A 12 -5.92 3.78 -6.48
N ARG A 13 -4.81 4.48 -6.26
CA ARG A 13 -4.04 5.14 -7.34
C ARG A 13 -2.89 4.28 -7.80
N LYS A 14 -2.67 4.24 -9.12
CA LYS A 14 -1.57 3.50 -9.74
C LYS A 14 -0.28 4.31 -9.67
N THR A 15 -0.36 5.62 -9.90
CA THR A 15 0.82 6.49 -10.01
C THR A 15 0.90 7.55 -8.91
N SER A 16 2.11 8.05 -8.67
CA SER A 16 2.44 9.13 -7.75
C SER A 16 1.74 10.43 -8.13
N GLN A 17 1.61 10.69 -9.43
CA GLN A 17 0.90 11.87 -9.90
C GLN A 17 -0.60 11.81 -9.57
N GLU A 18 -1.21 10.64 -9.72
CA GLU A 18 -2.61 10.43 -9.32
C GLU A 18 -2.80 10.59 -7.80
N VAL A 19 -1.82 10.15 -6.99
CA VAL A 19 -1.82 10.39 -5.54
C VAL A 19 -1.79 11.88 -5.26
N ILE A 20 -0.84 12.62 -5.84
CA ILE A 20 -0.75 14.09 -5.69
C ILE A 20 -2.08 14.76 -6.03
N ASN A 21 -2.67 14.40 -7.17
CA ASN A 21 -3.94 14.97 -7.63
C ASN A 21 -5.09 14.66 -6.65
N THR A 22 -5.07 13.47 -6.03
CA THR A 22 -6.06 13.08 -5.03
C THR A 22 -5.87 13.86 -3.73
N LEU A 23 -4.64 13.97 -3.23
CA LEU A 23 -4.36 14.72 -2.00
C LEU A 23 -4.75 16.21 -2.14
N LYS A 24 -4.46 16.82 -3.29
CA LYS A 24 -4.80 18.23 -3.57
C LYS A 24 -6.30 18.51 -3.70
N SER A 25 -7.09 17.57 -4.22
CA SER A 25 -8.52 17.78 -4.47
C SER A 25 -9.43 17.20 -3.38
N SER A 26 -8.84 16.56 -2.37
CA SER A 26 -9.58 15.92 -1.29
C SER A 26 -9.90 16.86 -0.12
N GLY A 27 -10.95 16.54 0.63
CA GLY A 27 -11.23 17.14 1.93
C GLY A 27 -10.27 16.71 3.06
N LEU A 28 -9.15 16.03 2.75
CA LEU A 28 -8.19 15.56 3.76
C LEU A 28 -7.57 16.72 4.53
N GLN A 29 -7.32 17.84 3.85
CA GLN A 29 -6.78 19.04 4.50
C GLN A 29 -7.76 19.54 5.56
N GLU A 30 -9.04 19.63 5.23
CA GLU A 30 -10.07 20.07 6.18
C GLU A 30 -10.25 19.05 7.32
N ALA A 31 -10.29 17.76 7.01
CA ALA A 31 -10.36 16.71 8.03
C ALA A 31 -9.18 16.76 9.01
N SER A 32 -7.97 17.08 8.51
CA SER A 32 -6.75 17.14 9.34
C SER A 32 -6.78 18.24 10.42
N TYR A 33 -7.68 19.22 10.32
CA TYR A 33 -7.90 20.21 11.37
C TYR A 33 -8.63 19.64 12.60
N TYR A 34 -9.31 18.52 12.46
CA TYR A 34 -10.18 17.97 13.50
C TYR A 34 -9.71 16.62 14.05
N VAL A 35 -8.97 15.85 13.25
CA VAL A 35 -8.53 14.48 13.59
C VAL A 35 -7.24 14.14 12.82
N PRO A 36 -6.32 13.33 13.39
CA PRO A 36 -5.21 12.77 12.61
C PRO A 36 -5.70 12.08 11.34
N VAL A 37 -5.00 12.33 10.23
CA VAL A 37 -5.34 11.80 8.91
C VAL A 37 -4.18 10.97 8.38
N ALA A 38 -4.49 9.78 7.90
CA ALA A 38 -3.58 8.93 7.17
C ALA A 38 -4.16 8.55 5.80
N VAL A 39 -3.27 8.20 4.87
CA VAL A 39 -3.64 7.75 3.53
C VAL A 39 -3.35 6.26 3.43
N GLY A 40 -4.39 5.48 3.16
CA GLY A 40 -4.22 4.12 2.70
C GLY A 40 -3.67 4.15 1.29
N ILE A 41 -2.46 3.62 1.08
CA ILE A 41 -1.80 3.51 -0.22
C ILE A 41 -1.95 2.09 -0.75
N TYR A 42 -2.51 1.97 -1.95
CA TYR A 42 -2.65 0.68 -2.60
C TYR A 42 -1.28 0.09 -2.97
N SER A 43 -0.93 -1.08 -2.46
CA SER A 43 0.35 -1.76 -2.73
C SER A 43 0.34 -2.65 -3.97
N GLY A 44 -0.79 -2.74 -4.68
CA GLY A 44 -0.96 -3.57 -5.86
C GLY A 44 -1.64 -4.90 -5.56
N GLU A 45 -1.83 -5.67 -6.62
CA GLU A 45 -2.41 -7.02 -6.56
C GLU A 45 -1.35 -8.01 -6.10
N PHE A 46 -1.77 -9.15 -5.59
CA PHE A 46 -0.84 -10.20 -5.12
C PHE A 46 0.12 -10.66 -6.23
N TYR A 47 -0.43 -10.89 -7.42
CA TYR A 47 0.29 -11.33 -8.61
C TYR A 47 0.90 -10.18 -9.40
N ARG A 48 0.45 -8.95 -9.17
CA ARG A 48 0.91 -7.72 -9.85
C ARG A 48 1.14 -6.62 -8.82
N PRO A 49 2.19 -6.75 -7.97
CA PRO A 49 2.48 -5.74 -6.96
C PRO A 49 2.86 -4.43 -7.64
N LYS A 50 2.54 -3.31 -6.98
CA LYS A 50 3.06 -2.02 -7.39
C LYS A 50 4.59 -2.03 -7.29
N PRO A 51 5.32 -1.48 -8.27
CA PRO A 51 6.77 -1.40 -8.17
C PRO A 51 7.21 -0.72 -6.86
N ILE A 52 8.20 -1.29 -6.15
CA ILE A 52 8.62 -0.78 -4.84
C ILE A 52 9.08 0.68 -4.90
N ASN A 53 9.73 1.07 -5.98
CA ASN A 53 10.15 2.47 -6.21
C ASN A 53 8.95 3.41 -6.30
N GLU A 54 7.86 2.94 -6.90
CA GLU A 54 6.63 3.71 -7.02
C GLU A 54 5.88 3.79 -5.69
N LEU A 55 5.86 2.68 -4.94
CA LEU A 55 5.29 2.66 -3.59
C LEU A 55 6.02 3.61 -2.64
N ASN A 56 7.36 3.57 -2.63
CA ASN A 56 8.18 4.47 -1.81
C ASN A 56 7.98 5.94 -2.19
N LYS A 57 7.80 6.26 -3.48
CA LYS A 57 7.46 7.62 -3.91
C LYS A 57 6.12 8.06 -3.32
N GLN A 58 5.10 7.21 -3.38
CA GLN A 58 3.78 7.53 -2.86
C GLN A 58 3.76 7.70 -1.33
N ILE A 59 4.54 6.89 -0.60
CA ILE A 59 4.76 7.06 0.85
C ILE A 59 5.36 8.43 1.13
N LYS A 60 6.50 8.75 0.48
CA LYS A 60 7.16 10.06 0.67
C LYS A 60 6.27 11.24 0.30
N ILE A 61 5.47 11.12 -0.76
CA ILE A 61 4.51 12.15 -1.13
C ILE A 61 3.48 12.34 -0.02
N THR A 62 2.94 11.26 0.53
CA THR A 62 1.95 11.32 1.61
C THR A 62 2.53 11.98 2.86
N GLU A 63 3.73 11.57 3.27
CA GLU A 63 4.46 12.14 4.40
C GLU A 63 4.76 13.63 4.19
N ASN A 64 5.18 14.02 2.97
CA ASN A 64 5.44 15.42 2.62
C ASN A 64 4.19 16.32 2.66
N TYR A 65 2.99 15.74 2.53
CA TYR A 65 1.72 16.45 2.71
C TYR A 65 1.29 16.51 4.19
N GLY A 66 2.08 15.93 5.11
CA GLY A 66 1.80 15.94 6.54
C GLY A 66 0.84 14.85 7.02
N TYR A 67 0.55 13.85 6.18
CA TYR A 67 -0.35 12.75 6.53
C TYR A 67 0.43 11.48 6.93
N GLY A 68 -0.17 10.66 7.79
CA GLY A 68 0.29 9.29 8.01
C GLY A 68 0.02 8.39 6.79
N TYR A 69 0.51 7.15 6.79
CA TYR A 69 0.21 6.19 5.73
C TYR A 69 -0.06 4.79 6.25
N SER A 70 -0.82 4.03 5.46
CA SER A 70 -1.01 2.59 5.65
C SER A 70 -0.93 1.89 4.30
N LEU A 71 -0.28 0.74 4.23
CA LEU A 71 -0.20 -0.04 3.00
C LEU A 71 -1.33 -1.06 2.96
N PHE A 72 -2.09 -1.09 1.86
CA PHE A 72 -3.20 -2.04 1.71
C PHE A 72 -3.21 -2.70 0.33
N CYS A 73 -3.67 -3.94 0.29
CA CYS A 73 -3.89 -4.74 -0.92
C CYS A 73 -5.33 -5.26 -0.85
N TRP A 74 -6.17 -5.01 -1.85
CA TRP A 74 -7.60 -5.32 -1.73
C TRP A 74 -7.84 -6.83 -1.63
N GLU A 75 -6.96 -7.65 -2.20
CA GLU A 75 -7.04 -9.10 -2.03
C GLU A 75 -6.79 -9.51 -0.58
N SER A 76 -5.97 -8.81 0.22
CA SER A 76 -5.85 -9.16 1.64
C SER A 76 -7.16 -8.89 2.42
N THR A 77 -8.03 -8.05 1.88
CA THR A 77 -9.37 -7.74 2.43
C THR A 77 -10.41 -8.81 2.08
N TYR A 78 -10.32 -9.46 0.91
CA TYR A 78 -11.34 -10.41 0.41
C TYR A 78 -10.84 -11.86 0.23
N SER A 79 -9.54 -12.11 0.35
CA SER A 79 -8.93 -13.44 0.16
C SER A 79 -9.20 -14.37 1.34
N PRO A 80 -9.13 -15.71 1.16
CA PRO A 80 -8.99 -16.68 2.27
C PRO A 80 -7.96 -16.29 3.35
N PHE A 81 -7.00 -15.41 3.03
CA PHE A 81 -6.04 -14.84 3.98
C PHE A 81 -6.64 -13.86 5.01
N ARG A 82 -7.91 -13.44 4.87
CA ARG A 82 -8.57 -12.53 5.83
C ARG A 82 -8.50 -13.05 7.26
N LYS A 83 -8.67 -14.37 7.43
CA LYS A 83 -8.66 -15.10 8.71
C LYS A 83 -7.25 -15.44 9.24
N VAL A 84 -6.20 -15.13 8.49
CA VAL A 84 -4.82 -15.38 8.92
C VAL A 84 -4.46 -14.40 10.03
N LYS A 85 -3.95 -14.91 11.15
CA LYS A 85 -3.54 -14.12 12.31
C LYS A 85 -2.49 -13.06 11.91
N PRO A 86 -2.48 -11.87 12.54
CA PRO A 86 -1.55 -10.78 12.20
C PRO A 86 -0.07 -11.21 12.15
N GLU A 87 0.35 -12.03 13.11
CA GLU A 87 1.68 -12.64 13.22
C GLU A 87 2.13 -13.39 11.95
N HIS A 88 1.21 -14.08 11.27
CA HIS A 88 1.49 -14.81 10.03
C HIS A 88 1.43 -13.91 8.79
N LYS A 89 0.73 -12.77 8.86
CA LYS A 89 0.72 -11.76 7.79
C LYS A 89 2.05 -11.01 7.72
N GLU A 90 2.66 -10.68 8.86
CA GLU A 90 3.98 -10.06 8.91
C GLU A 90 5.09 -10.98 8.40
N ALA A 91 5.06 -12.26 8.79
CA ALA A 91 5.97 -13.26 8.26
C ALA A 91 5.81 -13.44 6.74
N PHE A 92 4.58 -13.38 6.24
CA PHE A 92 4.28 -13.42 4.80
C PHE A 92 4.85 -12.20 4.06
N VAL A 93 4.66 -10.99 4.58
CA VAL A 93 5.21 -9.76 3.97
C VAL A 93 6.74 -9.78 3.96
N LYS A 94 7.40 -10.16 5.07
CA LYS A 94 8.86 -10.32 5.13
C LYS A 94 9.38 -11.38 4.18
N THR A 95 8.73 -12.55 4.14
CA THR A 95 9.16 -13.67 3.30
C THR A 95 8.91 -13.39 1.84
N TYR A 96 7.73 -12.90 1.45
CA TYR A 96 7.34 -12.72 0.04
C TYR A 96 8.03 -11.51 -0.62
N LEU A 97 8.26 -10.42 0.12
CA LEU A 97 9.06 -9.30 -0.38
C LEU A 97 10.56 -9.65 -0.44
N GLY A 98 11.06 -10.51 0.47
CA GLY A 98 12.45 -10.97 0.46
C GLY A 98 12.75 -12.08 -0.57
N THR A 99 11.83 -13.03 -0.78
CA THR A 99 12.00 -14.18 -1.70
C THR A 99 11.70 -13.86 -3.16
N LYS A 100 11.04 -12.73 -3.48
CA LYS A 100 10.77 -12.33 -4.87
C LYS A 100 12.03 -12.07 -5.70
N LYS A 101 13.23 -11.96 -5.10
CA LYS A 101 14.49 -11.93 -5.86
C LYS A 101 14.89 -13.31 -6.42
N LEU A 102 14.51 -14.41 -5.74
CA LEU A 102 14.86 -15.77 -6.13
C LEU A 102 13.84 -16.38 -7.11
N PHE A 103 12.55 -16.20 -6.85
CA PHE A 103 11.47 -16.78 -7.67
C PHE A 103 11.39 -16.13 -9.06
N PHE A 104 11.74 -14.84 -9.19
CA PHE A 104 11.79 -14.15 -10.48
C PHE A 104 12.92 -14.64 -11.40
N ASN A 105 14.07 -15.05 -10.85
CA ASN A 105 15.15 -15.62 -11.66
C ASN A 105 14.79 -17.03 -12.15
N LEU A 106 14.05 -17.80 -11.37
CA LEU A 106 13.66 -19.17 -11.74
C LEU A 106 12.62 -19.19 -12.87
N ILE A 107 11.60 -18.32 -12.82
CA ILE A 107 10.59 -18.21 -13.88
C ILE A 107 11.24 -17.69 -15.18
N ARG A 108 12.12 -16.69 -15.09
CA ARG A 108 12.83 -16.14 -16.26
C ARG A 108 13.82 -17.15 -16.87
N PHE A 109 14.41 -18.04 -16.07
CA PHE A 109 15.26 -19.13 -16.56
C PHE A 109 14.46 -20.22 -17.28
N LEU A 110 13.25 -20.51 -16.83
CA LEU A 110 12.36 -21.49 -17.46
C LEU A 110 11.73 -20.97 -18.76
N GLU A 111 11.45 -19.67 -18.87
CA GLU A 111 10.95 -19.05 -20.12
C GLU A 111 12.03 -18.87 -21.20
N LEU A 112 13.32 -18.97 -20.87
CA LEU A 112 14.43 -18.93 -21.83
C LEU A 112 14.81 -20.32 -22.37
N LEU A 113 14.16 -21.39 -21.87
CA LEU A 113 14.40 -22.78 -22.26
C LEU A 113 13.29 -23.35 -23.16
N VAL A 114 12.35 -22.51 -23.60
CA VAL A 114 11.32 -22.80 -24.62
C VAL A 114 11.46 -21.78 -25.75
#